data_AF-A0A379K9E2-F1
#
_entry.id   AF-A0A379K9E2-F1
#
_cell.length_a   1.000
_cell.length_b   1.000
_cell.length_c   1.000
_cell.angle_alpha   90.00
_cell.angle_beta   90.00
_cell.angle_gamma   90.00
#
_symmetry.space_group_name_H-M   'P 1'
#
loop_
_entity.id
_entity.type
_entity.pdbx_description
1 polymer ?
#
loop_
_entity_poly.entity_id
_entity_poly.type
_entity_poly.pdbx_seq_one_letter_code
_entity_poly.pdbx_strand_id
1 'polypeptide(L)'
;MAFYSVQKPGSKGEIAPFLRGRIKPLPGIEGMQSLPASPALAIWDRDGNLAYAGPYSEGLVCNSSNSFVEPVLDALTQGRQVSLASGLAVGCYCAWK
;
A
#
# COMPACT_ATOMS: atom_id res chain seq x y z
N MET A 1 1.74 14.98 1.12
CA MET A 1 1.57 13.51 1.14
C MET A 1 1.55 13.06 2.59
N ALA A 2 0.64 12.16 2.95
CA ALA A 2 0.52 11.65 4.31
C ALA A 2 0.60 10.12 4.27
N PHE A 3 1.24 9.53 5.28
CA PHE A 3 1.43 8.09 5.37
C PHE A 3 0.68 7.54 6.57
N TYR A 4 -0.03 6.44 6.33
CA TYR A 4 -0.83 5.78 7.34
C TYR A 4 -0.47 4.30 7.41
N SER A 5 -0.52 3.74 8.61
CA SER A 5 -0.41 2.31 8.82
C SER A 5 -1.72 1.79 9.39
N VAL A 6 -2.18 0.66 8.86
CA VAL A 6 -3.30 -0.09 9.38
C VAL A 6 -2.78 -1.46 9.80
N GLN A 7 -3.29 -1.95 10.93
CA GLN A 7 -2.97 -3.29 11.44
C GLN A 7 -4.26 -4.06 11.69
N LYS A 8 -4.24 -5.37 11.47
CA LYS A 8 -5.39 -6.22 11.77
C LYS A 8 -5.74 -6.10 13.26
N PRO A 9 -7.00 -5.85 13.63
CA PRO A 9 -7.39 -5.82 15.04
C PRO A 9 -6.98 -7.10 15.77
N GLY A 10 -6.30 -6.94 16.91
CA GLY A 10 -5.81 -8.05 17.72
C GLY A 10 -4.40 -8.57 17.36
N SER A 11 -3.76 -8.05 16.31
CA SER A 11 -2.35 -8.35 16.02
C SER A 11 -1.39 -7.50 16.88
N LYS A 12 -0.11 -7.86 16.90
CA LYS A 12 0.94 -7.25 17.76
C LYS A 12 2.08 -6.59 16.96
N GLY A 13 1.78 -6.10 15.76
CA GLY A 13 2.78 -5.45 14.91
C GLY A 13 3.22 -4.08 15.45
N GLU A 14 4.49 -3.74 15.26
CA GLU A 14 5.00 -2.41 15.56
C GLU A 14 5.56 -1.73 14.31
N ILE A 15 5.42 -0.41 14.26
CA ILE A 15 6.09 0.41 13.26
C ILE A 15 7.59 0.39 13.57
N ALA A 16 8.39 0.05 12.55
CA ALA A 16 9.84 0.04 12.65
C ALA A 16 10.36 1.38 13.23
N PRO A 17 11.37 1.39 14.12
CA PRO A 17 11.76 2.59 14.87
C PRO A 17 12.01 3.83 14.01
N PHE A 18 12.61 3.66 12.83
CA PHE A 18 12.93 4.75 11.90
C PHE A 18 11.72 5.37 11.20
N LEU A 19 10.55 4.72 11.25
CA LEU A 19 9.28 5.21 10.69
C LEU A 19 8.36 5.84 11.74
N ARG A 20 8.71 5.73 13.03
CA ARG A 20 7.93 6.34 14.12
C ARG A 20 7.89 7.87 13.94
N GLY A 21 6.70 8.46 14.05
CA GLY A 21 6.46 9.88 13.80
C GLY A 21 6.36 10.27 12.32
N ARG A 22 6.71 9.38 11.38
CA ARG A 22 6.53 9.61 9.92
C ARG A 22 5.28 8.92 9.38
N ILE A 23 4.80 7.89 10.06
CA ILE A 23 3.60 7.14 9.72
C ILE A 23 2.60 7.23 10.87
N LYS A 24 1.37 7.63 10.56
CA LYS A 24 0.29 7.73 11.54
C LYS A 24 -0.54 6.43 11.58
N PRO A 25 -0.68 5.76 12.73
CA PRO A 25 -1.57 4.62 12.87
C PRO A 25 -3.03 5.03 12.64
N LEU A 26 -3.77 4.19 11.93
CA LEU A 26 -5.24 4.24 11.85
C LEU A 26 -5.82 3.01 12.57
N PRO A 27 -6.94 3.16 13.29
CA PRO A 27 -7.61 2.04 13.95
C PRO A 27 -8.18 1.02 12.95
N GLY A 28 -8.47 1.46 11.72
CA GLY A 28 -8.88 0.61 10.62
C GLY A 28 -9.18 1.42 9.36
N ILE A 29 -9.41 0.71 8.25
CA ILE A 29 -9.97 1.24 7.01
C ILE A 29 -11.09 0.30 6.56
N GLU A 30 -12.09 0.84 5.88
CA GLU A 30 -13.16 0.03 5.30
C GLU A 30 -12.60 -1.02 4.33
N GLY A 31 -13.07 -2.27 4.44
CA GLY A 31 -12.62 -3.37 3.57
C GLY A 31 -11.28 -4.00 3.95
N MET A 32 -10.58 -3.55 5.00
CA MET A 32 -9.30 -4.15 5.41
C MET A 32 -9.38 -5.63 5.81
N GLN A 33 -10.56 -6.10 6.18
CA GLN A 33 -10.85 -7.45 6.64
C GLN A 33 -10.73 -8.46 5.50
N SER A 34 -10.94 -8.01 4.26
CA SER A 34 -10.81 -8.81 3.04
C SER A 34 -9.45 -8.66 2.37
N LEU A 35 -8.46 -8.02 3.00
CA LEU A 35 -7.11 -7.95 2.44
C LEU A 35 -6.57 -9.38 2.27
N PRO A 36 -6.23 -9.80 1.04
CA PRO A 36 -5.83 -11.17 0.79
C PRO A 36 -4.45 -11.48 1.40
N ALA A 37 -3.62 -10.45 1.56
CA ALA A 37 -2.27 -10.61 2.07
C ALA A 37 -1.64 -9.33 2.62
N SER A 38 -0.48 -9.50 3.26
CA SER A 38 0.38 -8.46 3.80
C SER A 38 1.86 -8.78 3.52
N PRO A 39 2.73 -7.75 3.42
CA PRO A 39 2.39 -6.33 3.39
C PRO A 39 1.64 -5.93 2.10
N ALA A 40 0.74 -4.96 2.22
CA ALA A 40 -0.01 -4.39 1.09
C ALA A 40 -0.05 -2.86 1.25
N LEU A 41 -0.22 -2.15 0.13
CA LEU A 41 -0.30 -0.69 0.07
C LEU A 41 -1.57 -0.28 -0.68
N ALA A 42 -2.13 0.85 -0.27
CA ALA A 42 -3.10 1.58 -1.07
C ALA A 42 -2.71 3.07 -1.17
N ILE A 43 -3.03 3.68 -2.32
CA ILE A 43 -2.73 5.07 -2.65
C ILE A 43 -4.03 5.72 -3.08
N TRP A 44 -4.32 6.87 -2.50
CA TRP A 44 -5.43 7.73 -2.89
C TRP A 44 -4.88 9.00 -3.52
N ASP A 45 -5.58 9.51 -4.53
CA ASP A 45 -5.28 10.82 -5.12
C ASP A 45 -5.74 11.99 -4.22
N ARG A 46 -5.54 13.22 -4.69
CA ARG A 46 -5.89 14.44 -3.94
C ARG A 46 -7.40 14.64 -3.76
N ASP A 47 -8.20 14.02 -4.61
CA ASP A 47 -9.66 14.11 -4.62
C ASP A 47 -10.29 12.96 -3.81
N GLY A 48 -9.45 12.06 -3.26
CA GLY A 48 -9.87 10.93 -2.45
C GLY A 48 -10.21 9.67 -3.26
N ASN A 49 -9.91 9.64 -4.56
CA ASN A 49 -10.14 8.44 -5.38
C ASN A 49 -9.02 7.42 -5.15
N LEU A 50 -9.37 6.14 -5.12
CA LEU A 50 -8.40 5.05 -5.01
C LEU A 50 -7.60 4.95 -6.32
N ALA A 51 -6.33 5.30 -6.25
CA ALA A 51 -5.41 5.29 -7.39
C ALA A 51 -4.57 4.01 -7.48
N TYR A 52 -4.36 3.30 -6.36
CA TYR A 52 -3.67 2.00 -6.31
C TYR A 52 -4.10 1.20 -5.08
N ALA A 53 -4.24 -0.12 -5.20
CA ALA A 53 -4.32 -1.05 -4.08
C ALA A 53 -3.68 -2.38 -4.47
N GLY A 54 -2.66 -2.83 -3.74
CA GLY A 54 -1.91 -4.01 -4.13
C GLY A 54 -0.57 -4.17 -3.40
N PRO A 55 0.30 -5.08 -3.89
CA PRO A 55 1.65 -5.25 -3.37
C PRO A 55 2.54 -4.04 -3.67
N TYR A 56 3.67 -3.90 -2.99
CA TYR A 56 4.62 -2.84 -3.34
C TYR A 56 5.28 -3.09 -4.73
N SER A 57 5.66 -4.33 -4.99
CA SER A 57 6.44 -4.74 -6.18
C SER A 57 6.01 -6.10 -6.71
N GLU A 58 6.47 -6.44 -7.90
CA GLU A 58 6.33 -7.77 -8.50
C GLU A 58 7.39 -8.76 -8.00
N GLY A 59 7.02 -10.02 -7.79
CA GLY A 59 7.96 -11.09 -7.49
C GLY A 59 8.48 -11.13 -6.04
N LEU A 60 9.58 -11.87 -5.83
CA LEU A 60 10.13 -12.17 -4.50
C LEU A 60 11.02 -11.07 -3.92
N VAL A 61 11.66 -10.28 -4.78
CA VAL A 61 12.66 -9.28 -4.39
C VAL A 61 12.04 -7.90 -4.53
N CYS A 62 11.95 -7.14 -3.45
CA CYS A 62 11.49 -5.75 -3.52
C CYS A 62 12.65 -4.85 -3.97
N ASN A 63 12.56 -4.22 -5.15
CA ASN A 63 13.48 -3.17 -5.57
C ASN A 63 12.74 -2.12 -6.42
N SER A 64 13.42 -1.04 -6.79
CA SER A 64 12.81 0.04 -7.60
C SER A 64 12.56 -0.35 -9.05
N SER A 65 13.27 -1.36 -9.58
CA SER A 65 13.10 -1.80 -10.98
C SER A 65 11.85 -2.64 -11.22
N ASN A 66 11.17 -3.10 -10.16
CA ASN A 66 9.95 -3.90 -10.24
C ASN A 66 8.80 -3.36 -9.37
N SER A 67 8.83 -2.05 -9.06
CA SER A 67 7.79 -1.41 -8.27
C SER A 67 6.56 -1.08 -9.08
N PHE A 68 5.39 -1.41 -8.51
CA PHE A 68 4.11 -0.92 -9.02
C PHE A 68 3.77 0.48 -8.48
N VAL A 69 4.47 0.91 -7.43
CA VAL A 69 4.16 2.12 -6.66
C VAL A 69 4.78 3.37 -7.28
N GLU A 70 6.04 3.29 -7.71
CA GLU A 70 6.75 4.47 -8.23
C GLU A 70 6.04 5.12 -9.44
N PRO A 71 5.59 4.38 -10.47
CA PRO A 71 4.87 4.98 -11.60
C PRO A 71 3.57 5.68 -11.20
N VAL A 72 2.87 5.16 -10.18
CA VAL A 72 1.63 5.76 -9.65
C VAL A 72 1.95 7.06 -8.93
N LEU A 73 2.96 7.07 -8.05
CA LEU A 73 3.36 8.28 -7.32
C LEU A 73 3.86 9.38 -8.27
N ASP A 74 4.66 9.02 -9.28
CA ASP A 74 5.13 9.97 -10.30
C ASP A 74 3.97 10.59 -11.08
N ALA A 75 2.94 9.79 -11.42
CA ALA A 75 1.75 10.31 -12.08
C ALA A 75 0.96 11.28 -11.20
N LEU A 76 0.66 10.89 -9.97
CA LEU A 76 -0.14 11.70 -9.05
C LEU A 76 0.57 13.00 -8.64
N THR A 77 1.89 12.97 -8.45
CA THR A 77 2.69 14.17 -8.13
C THR A 77 2.75 15.16 -9.28
N GLN A 78 2.67 14.67 -10.52
CA GLN A 78 2.53 15.50 -11.74
C GLN A 78 1.08 15.96 -12.00
N GLY A 79 0.13 15.61 -11.13
CA GLY A 79 -1.28 15.95 -11.29
C GLY A 79 -2.00 15.14 -12.37
N ARG A 80 -1.42 14.02 -12.82
CA ARG A 80 -2.06 13.10 -13.76
C ARG A 80 -2.99 12.16 -13.00
N GLN A 81 -4.16 11.89 -13.57
CA GLN A 81 -5.04 10.83 -13.09
C GLN A 81 -4.45 9.47 -13.43
N VAL A 82 -4.64 8.51 -12.52
CA VAL A 82 -4.24 7.11 -12.72
C VAL A 82 -5.52 6.28 -12.79
N SER A 83 -5.69 5.57 -13.90
CA SER A 83 -6.70 4.52 -14.00
C SER A 83 -5.97 3.18 -13.98
N LEU A 84 -6.24 2.37 -12.97
CA LEU A 84 -5.65 1.04 -12.88
C LEU A 84 -6.33 0.11 -13.88
N ALA A 85 -5.57 -0.43 -14.82
CA ALA A 85 -5.90 -1.75 -15.33
C ALA A 85 -5.54 -2.75 -14.20
N SER A 86 -6.53 -3.44 -13.64
CA SER A 86 -6.29 -4.49 -12.65
C SER A 86 -5.39 -5.57 -13.25
N GLY A 87 -4.13 -5.60 -12.81
CA GLY A 87 -3.14 -6.60 -13.18
C GLY A 87 -3.09 -7.71 -12.14
N LEU A 88 -3.00 -8.97 -12.59
CA LEU A 88 -2.69 -10.09 -11.71
C LEU A 88 -1.19 -10.06 -11.42
N ALA A 89 -0.82 -9.88 -10.15
CA ALA A 89 0.56 -10.03 -9.69
C ALA A 89 0.71 -11.37 -8.96
N VAL A 90 1.80 -12.09 -9.25
CA VAL A 90 2.17 -13.32 -8.55
C VAL A 90 3.33 -13.02 -7.60
N GLY A 91 3.19 -13.42 -6.34
CA GLY A 91 4.22 -13.23 -5.33
C GLY A 91 3.99 -14.11 -4.11
N CYS A 92 5.01 -14.21 -3.26
CA CYS A 92 4.89 -14.85 -1.95
C CYS A 92 4.39 -13.82 -0.96
N TYR A 93 3.09 -13.82 -0.68
CA TYR A 93 2.48 -12.92 0.26
C TYR A 93 2.08 -13.63 1.56
N CYS A 94 2.26 -12.96 2.70
CA CYS A 94 1.80 -13.51 3.97
C CYS A 94 0.29 -13.26 4.12
N ALA A 95 -0.49 -14.26 4.52
CA ALA A 95 -1.91 -14.04 4.83
C ALA A 95 -2.08 -12.90 5.83
N TRP A 96 -3.13 -12.10 5.66
CA TRP A 96 -3.42 -10.98 6.56
C TRP A 96 -3.80 -11.49 7.96
N LYS A 97 -2.90 -11.29 8.92
CA LYS A 97 -2.97 -11.84 10.28
C LYS A 97 -2.82 -10.77 11.34
#